data_AF-A0A925MPL8-F1
#
_entry.id   AF-A0A925MPL8-F1
#
_cell.length_a   1.000
_cell.length_b   1.000
_cell.length_c   1.000
_cell.angle_alpha   90.00
_cell.angle_beta   90.00
_cell.angle_gamma   90.00
#
_symmetry.space_group_name_H-M   'P 1'
#
loop_
_entity.id
_entity.type
_entity.pdbx_description
1 polymer ?
#
loop_
_entity_poly.entity_id
_entity_poly.type
_entity_poly.pdbx_seq_one_letter_code
_entity_poly.pdbx_strand_id
1 'polypeptide(L)'
;MNTSTHRWGSFARATLALSALALCSTVNADQAVRDLPSAKPEKVGMSTERLQRINQLMQRHIEAGAITGAVTVVARRGQVVHFQAHGLMDLENKKPMPKDALFRMASSSKPVTGVAVMMLVEEGKIRLTDPVHKFIPEFKGMKVAMPKNGAPEPVGPFGPNRPKPEVDLVSASREITVRDLLTHTSGLLSGGLGSAVSTVERKPDDTL
;
A
#
# COMPACT_ATOMS: atom_id res chain seq x y z
N MET A 1 -72.01 -5.07 -38.49
CA MET A 1 -70.56 -5.30 -38.37
C MET A 1 -70.37 -6.62 -37.65
N ASN A 2 -69.78 -7.56 -38.37
CA ASN A 2 -70.14 -8.98 -38.34
C ASN A 2 -69.14 -9.80 -37.51
N THR A 3 -69.70 -10.73 -36.72
CA THR A 3 -69.21 -12.08 -36.37
C THR A 3 -67.81 -12.26 -35.78
N SER A 4 -67.70 -12.72 -34.53
CA SER A 4 -67.87 -14.13 -34.09
C SER A 4 -66.64 -15.00 -34.35
N THR A 5 -66.16 -15.51 -33.23
CA THR A 5 -65.08 -16.45 -33.00
C THR A 5 -65.25 -17.77 -33.75
N HIS A 6 -64.16 -18.24 -34.37
CA HIS A 6 -63.98 -19.65 -34.72
C HIS A 6 -62.79 -20.23 -33.96
N ARG A 7 -62.99 -21.47 -33.55
CA ARG A 7 -62.08 -22.34 -32.81
C ARG A 7 -61.53 -23.40 -33.79
N TRP A 8 -60.46 -24.10 -33.38
CA TRP A 8 -59.94 -25.42 -33.83
C TRP A 8 -58.59 -25.43 -34.55
N GLY A 9 -57.70 -26.29 -34.05
CA GLY A 9 -56.46 -26.70 -34.72
C GLY A 9 -55.36 -27.14 -33.75
N SER A 10 -55.43 -28.37 -33.25
CA SER A 10 -54.33 -29.03 -32.52
C SER A 10 -53.44 -29.76 -33.53
N PHE A 11 -52.12 -29.51 -33.56
CA PHE A 11 -51.15 -30.44 -34.16
C PHE A 11 -49.73 -30.29 -33.56
N ALA A 12 -49.27 -31.44 -33.03
CA ALA A 12 -47.94 -32.03 -33.16
C ALA A 12 -46.67 -31.32 -32.63
N ARG A 13 -45.98 -32.09 -31.78
CA ARG A 13 -44.61 -32.02 -31.30
C ARG A 13 -43.56 -31.67 -32.36
N ALA A 14 -42.58 -30.84 -31.99
CA ALA A 14 -41.19 -31.00 -32.39
C ALA A 14 -40.26 -30.45 -31.31
N THR A 15 -39.75 -31.35 -30.47
CA THR A 15 -38.54 -31.16 -29.69
C THR A 15 -37.36 -30.91 -30.62
N LEU A 16 -36.65 -29.79 -30.44
CA LEU A 16 -35.26 -29.66 -30.84
C LEU A 16 -34.52 -28.88 -29.76
N ALA A 17 -33.84 -29.67 -28.93
CA ALA A 17 -32.83 -29.20 -28.02
C ALA A 17 -31.70 -28.56 -28.84
N LEU A 18 -31.49 -27.25 -28.68
CA LEU A 18 -30.21 -26.63 -28.96
C LEU A 18 -29.58 -26.25 -27.62
N SER A 19 -28.89 -27.23 -27.06
CA SER A 19 -27.84 -27.04 -26.07
C SER A 19 -26.71 -26.23 -26.71
N ALA A 20 -26.84 -24.91 -26.68
CA ALA A 20 -25.70 -24.02 -26.90
C ALA A 20 -24.83 -24.09 -25.65
N LEU A 21 -23.84 -25.00 -25.67
CA LEU A 21 -22.69 -24.97 -24.78
C LEU A 21 -21.99 -23.61 -24.97
N ALA A 22 -22.40 -22.62 -24.18
CA ALA A 22 -21.55 -21.51 -23.85
C ALA A 22 -20.47 -22.07 -22.91
N LEU A 23 -19.40 -22.63 -23.50
CA LEU A 23 -18.09 -22.66 -22.87
C LEU A 23 -17.62 -21.21 -22.72
N CYS A 24 -18.28 -20.48 -21.81
CA CYS A 24 -17.67 -19.34 -21.17
C CYS A 24 -16.67 -19.96 -20.19
N SER A 25 -15.51 -20.36 -20.73
CA SER A 25 -14.33 -20.61 -19.92
C SER A 25 -14.13 -19.34 -19.10
N THR A 26 -14.53 -19.40 -17.84
CA THR A 26 -14.13 -18.42 -16.84
C THR A 26 -12.62 -18.43 -16.87
N VAL A 27 -12.04 -17.43 -17.53
CA VAL A 27 -10.66 -17.07 -17.28
C VAL A 27 -10.67 -16.64 -15.83
N ASN A 28 -10.35 -17.59 -14.94
CA ASN A 28 -10.04 -17.34 -13.54
C ASN A 28 -8.74 -16.54 -13.52
N ALA A 29 -8.80 -15.26 -13.90
CA ALA A 29 -7.72 -14.30 -13.71
C ALA A 29 -7.35 -14.21 -12.21
N ASP A 30 -8.27 -14.60 -11.33
CA ASP A 30 -8.14 -14.63 -9.89
C ASP A 30 -7.25 -15.78 -9.34
N GLN A 31 -6.94 -16.80 -10.16
CA GLN A 31 -6.05 -17.91 -9.74
C GLN A 31 -4.60 -17.76 -10.21
N ALA A 32 -4.32 -16.94 -11.23
CA ALA A 32 -2.96 -16.76 -11.73
C ALA A 32 -2.05 -15.94 -10.80
N VAL A 33 -2.62 -15.28 -9.79
CA VAL A 33 -1.89 -14.37 -8.88
C VAL A 33 -1.29 -15.10 -7.66
N ARG A 34 -1.55 -16.40 -7.45
CA ARG A 34 -1.42 -16.95 -6.10
C ARG A 34 -0.08 -17.53 -5.68
N ASP A 35 0.87 -17.82 -6.56
CA ASP A 35 2.27 -18.06 -6.15
C ASP A 35 3.21 -18.00 -7.37
N LEU A 36 4.26 -17.19 -7.29
CA LEU A 36 5.31 -17.20 -8.31
C LEU A 36 6.05 -18.56 -8.27
N PRO A 37 6.27 -19.24 -9.41
CA PRO A 37 6.97 -20.51 -9.42
C PRO A 37 8.41 -20.37 -8.93
N SER A 38 8.90 -21.37 -8.20
CA SER A 38 10.31 -21.41 -7.81
C SER A 38 11.21 -21.90 -8.94
N ALA A 39 12.44 -21.40 -9.01
CA ALA A 39 13.44 -21.83 -9.98
C ALA A 39 14.86 -21.75 -9.42
N LYS A 40 15.79 -22.47 -10.09
CA LYS A 40 17.22 -22.28 -9.83
C LYS A 40 17.65 -20.86 -10.20
N PRO A 41 18.47 -20.18 -9.39
CA PRO A 41 18.98 -18.84 -9.68
C PRO A 41 19.56 -18.69 -11.09
N GLU A 42 20.28 -19.70 -11.58
CA GLU A 42 20.98 -19.67 -12.86
C GLU A 42 20.00 -19.54 -14.03
N LYS A 43 18.80 -20.12 -13.91
CA LYS A 43 17.75 -20.05 -14.94
C LYS A 43 17.29 -18.62 -15.22
N VAL A 44 17.36 -17.76 -14.21
CA VAL A 44 17.01 -16.34 -14.33
C VAL A 44 18.23 -15.44 -14.34
N GLY A 45 19.44 -16.00 -14.57
CA GLY A 45 20.70 -15.26 -14.68
C GLY A 45 21.22 -14.71 -13.35
N MET A 46 21.00 -15.44 -12.25
CA MET A 46 21.54 -15.15 -10.92
C MET A 46 22.44 -16.30 -10.44
N SER A 47 23.34 -16.05 -9.48
CA SER A 47 24.23 -17.10 -8.94
C SER A 47 23.72 -17.58 -7.59
N THR A 48 23.63 -18.91 -7.44
CA THR A 48 23.31 -19.58 -6.17
C THR A 48 24.31 -19.20 -5.08
N GLU A 49 25.61 -19.23 -5.38
CA GLU A 49 26.69 -18.92 -4.43
C GLU A 49 26.60 -17.49 -3.90
N ARG A 50 26.17 -16.54 -4.76
CA ARG A 50 25.97 -15.15 -4.34
C ARG A 50 24.71 -15.00 -3.47
N LEU A 51 23.61 -15.67 -3.81
CA LEU A 51 22.38 -15.61 -3.02
C LEU A 51 22.56 -16.22 -1.62
N GLN A 52 23.39 -17.26 -1.48
CA GLN A 52 23.74 -17.83 -0.16
C GLN A 52 24.35 -16.80 0.81
N ARG A 53 24.96 -15.72 0.32
CA ARG A 53 25.50 -14.64 1.16
C ARG A 53 24.42 -13.89 1.93
N ILE A 54 23.17 -13.90 1.45
CA ILE A 54 22.02 -13.35 2.18
C ILE A 54 21.83 -14.10 3.50
N ASN A 55 21.87 -15.44 3.46
CA ASN A 55 21.74 -16.28 4.66
C ASN A 55 22.83 -15.94 5.69
N GLN A 56 24.08 -15.85 5.23
CA GLN A 56 25.21 -15.51 6.09
C GLN A 56 25.07 -14.12 6.70
N LEU A 57 24.58 -13.14 5.94
CA LEU A 57 24.34 -11.78 6.43
C LEU A 57 23.24 -11.76 7.50
N MET A 58 22.10 -12.42 7.24
CA MET A 58 21.00 -12.49 8.21
C MET A 58 21.46 -13.18 9.50
N GLN A 59 22.20 -14.28 9.37
CA GLN A 59 22.75 -14.99 10.52
C GLN A 59 23.66 -14.10 11.36
N ARG A 60 24.58 -13.33 10.74
CA ARG A 60 25.43 -12.37 11.47
C ARG A 60 24.62 -11.31 12.22
N HIS A 61 23.55 -10.79 11.63
CA HIS A 61 22.70 -9.80 12.31
C HIS A 61 21.93 -10.41 13.49
N ILE A 62 21.52 -11.68 13.39
CA ILE A 62 20.87 -12.41 14.48
C ILE A 62 21.87 -12.68 15.62
N GLU A 63 23.06 -13.19 15.30
CA GLU A 63 24.13 -13.45 16.27
C GLU A 63 24.59 -12.18 16.99
N ALA A 64 24.62 -11.04 16.28
CA ALA A 64 24.92 -9.74 16.86
C ALA A 64 23.76 -9.12 17.66
N GLY A 65 22.59 -9.78 17.72
CA GLY A 65 21.40 -9.26 18.41
C GLY A 65 20.75 -8.04 17.75
N ALA A 66 21.11 -7.72 16.50
CA ALA A 66 20.58 -6.56 15.78
C ALA A 66 19.15 -6.79 15.26
N ILE A 67 18.80 -8.04 14.94
CA ILE A 67 17.44 -8.46 14.59
C ILE A 67 17.15 -9.81 15.25
N THR A 68 15.89 -10.06 15.57
CA THR A 68 15.44 -11.35 16.13
C THR A 68 15.30 -12.45 15.06
N GLY A 69 14.85 -12.05 13.88
CA GLY A 69 14.55 -12.94 12.77
C GLY A 69 14.15 -12.15 11.54
N ALA A 70 14.10 -12.83 10.41
CA ALA A 70 13.76 -12.24 9.12
C ALA A 70 13.18 -13.28 8.17
N VAL A 71 12.38 -12.80 7.22
CA VAL A 71 12.02 -13.56 6.02
C VAL A 71 12.59 -12.82 4.82
N THR A 72 13.31 -13.52 3.96
CA THR A 72 13.96 -12.94 2.77
C THR A 72 13.43 -13.62 1.51
N VAL A 73 13.07 -12.82 0.51
CA VAL A 73 12.59 -13.29 -0.79
C VAL A 73 13.27 -12.54 -1.93
N VAL A 74 13.68 -13.27 -2.98
CA VAL A 74 14.18 -12.69 -4.23
C VAL A 74 13.44 -13.35 -5.39
N ALA A 75 12.80 -12.53 -6.21
CA ALA A 75 12.15 -12.96 -7.44
C ALA A 75 12.74 -12.21 -8.63
N ARG A 76 12.93 -12.91 -9.75
CA ARG A 76 13.39 -12.34 -11.02
C ARG A 76 12.76 -13.08 -12.18
N ARG A 77 12.35 -12.34 -13.22
CA ARG A 77 11.68 -12.89 -14.42
C ARG A 77 10.47 -13.79 -14.07
N GLY A 78 9.66 -13.36 -13.12
CA GLY A 78 8.46 -14.08 -12.70
C GLY A 78 8.74 -15.38 -11.94
N GLN A 79 9.96 -15.61 -11.43
CA GLN A 79 10.29 -16.80 -10.66
C GLN A 79 10.95 -16.43 -9.33
N VAL A 80 10.57 -17.12 -8.25
CA VAL A 80 11.25 -17.03 -6.95
C VAL A 80 12.52 -17.87 -7.00
N VAL A 81 13.65 -17.28 -6.65
CA VAL A 81 14.96 -17.96 -6.67
C VAL A 81 15.66 -17.99 -5.33
N HIS A 82 15.09 -17.29 -4.35
CA HIS A 82 15.48 -17.33 -2.95
C HIS A 82 14.25 -17.06 -2.09
N PHE A 83 13.97 -17.92 -1.12
CA PHE A 83 12.92 -17.70 -0.13
C PHE A 83 13.27 -18.42 1.16
N GLN A 84 13.70 -17.69 2.18
CA GLN A 84 14.24 -18.24 3.42
C GLN A 84 13.68 -17.50 4.64
N ALA A 85 13.53 -18.23 5.74
CA ALA A 85 13.22 -17.67 7.05
C ALA A 85 14.43 -17.87 7.99
N HIS A 86 14.68 -16.89 8.85
CA HIS A 86 15.86 -16.83 9.71
C HIS A 86 15.44 -16.47 11.14
N GLY A 87 16.12 -17.07 12.12
CA GLY A 87 15.94 -16.73 13.52
C GLY A 87 14.56 -17.06 14.07
N LEU A 88 14.08 -16.23 14.98
CA LEU A 88 12.86 -16.43 15.74
C LEU A 88 11.82 -15.37 15.39
N MET A 89 10.54 -15.72 15.45
CA MET A 89 9.45 -14.73 15.45
C MET A 89 9.08 -14.27 16.86
N ASP A 90 9.45 -15.05 17.88
CA ASP A 90 9.19 -14.78 19.28
C ASP A 90 10.41 -15.22 20.11
N LEU A 91 11.04 -14.24 20.78
CA LEU A 91 12.22 -14.48 21.63
C LEU A 91 11.87 -15.23 22.91
N GLU A 92 10.75 -14.87 23.56
CA GLU A 92 10.37 -15.39 24.87
C GLU A 92 9.98 -16.86 24.76
N ASN A 93 9.16 -17.19 23.76
CA ASN A 93 8.68 -18.54 23.53
C ASN A 93 9.62 -19.35 22.61
N LYS A 94 10.75 -18.77 22.18
CA LYS A 94 11.71 -19.37 21.25
C LYS A 94 11.07 -19.92 19.97
N LYS A 95 10.05 -19.22 19.46
CA LYS A 95 9.29 -19.68 18.29
C LYS A 95 10.08 -19.40 17.01
N PRO A 96 10.40 -20.41 16.18
CA PRO A 96 11.09 -20.19 14.91
C PRO A 96 10.31 -19.28 13.97
N MET A 97 11.02 -18.49 13.16
CA MET A 97 10.39 -17.65 12.13
C MET A 97 9.81 -18.52 11.00
N PRO A 98 8.48 -18.49 10.73
CA PRO A 98 7.92 -19.11 9.55
C PRO A 98 7.98 -18.17 8.34
N LYS A 99 7.90 -18.73 7.12
CA LYS A 99 7.97 -17.96 5.87
C LYS A 99 6.75 -17.08 5.62
N ASP A 100 5.62 -17.45 6.20
CA ASP A 100 4.32 -16.77 6.13
C ASP A 100 4.02 -15.97 7.42
N ALA A 101 5.05 -15.61 8.18
CA ALA A 101 4.90 -14.78 9.36
C ALA A 101 4.22 -13.44 9.03
N LEU A 102 3.35 -12.98 9.94
CA LEU A 102 2.70 -11.68 9.84
C LEU A 102 3.62 -10.59 10.40
N PHE A 103 3.90 -9.57 9.58
CA PHE A 103 4.71 -8.42 9.95
C PHE A 103 3.87 -7.13 9.93
N ARG A 104 4.16 -6.22 10.86
CA ARG A 104 3.63 -4.85 10.77
C ARG A 104 4.31 -4.11 9.63
N MET A 105 3.57 -3.80 8.57
CA MET A 105 4.13 -3.15 7.36
C MET A 105 4.66 -1.74 7.60
N ALA A 106 4.15 -1.02 8.61
CA ALA A 106 4.51 0.38 8.87
C ALA A 106 4.47 1.24 7.59
N SER A 107 5.55 1.97 7.27
CA SER A 107 5.61 2.80 6.07
C SER A 107 5.55 2.02 4.75
N SER A 108 5.80 0.71 4.74
CA SER A 108 5.63 -0.14 3.55
C SER A 108 4.18 -0.27 3.11
N SER A 109 3.21 0.27 3.86
CA SER A 109 1.82 0.41 3.42
C SER A 109 1.64 1.51 2.35
N LYS A 110 2.56 2.49 2.24
CA LYS A 110 2.41 3.65 1.33
C LYS A 110 2.25 3.25 -0.15
N PRO A 111 3.04 2.31 -0.72
CA PRO A 111 2.82 1.87 -2.09
C PRO A 111 1.43 1.26 -2.34
N VAL A 112 0.86 0.56 -1.35
CA VAL A 112 -0.50 0.00 -1.45
C VAL A 112 -1.53 1.14 -1.55
N THR A 113 -1.43 2.13 -0.67
CA THR A 113 -2.27 3.34 -0.75
C THR A 113 -2.05 4.11 -2.05
N GLY A 114 -0.80 4.21 -2.51
CA GLY A 114 -0.47 4.86 -3.78
C GLY A 114 -1.15 4.19 -4.98
N VAL A 115 -1.15 2.86 -5.04
CA VAL A 115 -1.89 2.11 -6.08
C VAL A 115 -3.39 2.39 -5.99
N ALA A 116 -3.98 2.37 -4.79
CA ALA A 116 -5.40 2.69 -4.61
C ALA A 116 -5.74 4.11 -5.12
N VAL A 117 -4.89 5.09 -4.86
CA VAL A 117 -5.03 6.45 -5.41
C VAL A 117 -4.91 6.46 -6.93
N MET A 118 -3.95 5.72 -7.50
CA MET A 118 -3.77 5.66 -8.95
C MET A 118 -4.94 4.96 -9.67
N MET A 119 -5.59 3.97 -9.06
CA MET A 119 -6.83 3.38 -9.58
C MET A 119 -7.93 4.45 -9.70
N LEU A 120 -8.09 5.31 -8.68
CA LEU A 120 -9.04 6.43 -8.74
C LEU A 120 -8.68 7.46 -9.84
N VAL A 121 -7.39 7.62 -10.14
CA VAL A 121 -6.91 8.46 -11.26
C VAL A 121 -7.30 7.83 -12.60
N GLU A 122 -7.06 6.53 -12.77
CA GLU A 122 -7.43 5.79 -14.00
C GLU A 122 -8.93 5.81 -14.25
N GLU A 123 -9.74 5.74 -13.19
CA GLU A 123 -11.20 5.86 -13.23
C GLU A 123 -11.70 7.31 -13.43
N GLY A 124 -10.80 8.30 -13.50
CA GLY A 124 -11.15 9.71 -13.68
C GLY A 124 -11.85 10.36 -12.47
N LYS A 125 -11.82 9.71 -11.30
CA LYS A 125 -12.48 10.20 -10.07
C LYS A 125 -11.67 11.31 -9.37
N ILE A 126 -10.35 11.25 -9.49
CA ILE A 126 -9.43 12.28 -8.98
C ILE A 126 -8.37 12.58 -10.03
N ARG A 127 -7.77 13.77 -10.00
CA ARG A 127 -6.59 14.10 -10.80
C ARG A 127 -5.39 14.35 -9.91
N LEU A 128 -4.19 14.02 -10.40
CA LEU A 128 -2.94 14.31 -9.67
C LEU A 128 -2.75 15.82 -9.41
N THR A 129 -3.33 16.67 -10.25
CA THR A 129 -3.28 18.14 -10.12
C THR A 129 -4.46 18.71 -9.33
N ASP A 130 -5.41 17.89 -8.88
CA ASP A 130 -6.49 18.39 -8.04
C ASP A 130 -5.91 18.86 -6.69
N PRO A 131 -6.36 20.00 -6.16
CA PRO A 131 -5.98 20.42 -4.84
C PRO A 131 -6.65 19.51 -3.80
N VAL A 132 -5.93 19.18 -2.72
CA VAL A 132 -6.38 18.24 -1.69
C VAL A 132 -7.66 18.72 -1.01
N HIS A 133 -7.82 20.03 -0.83
CA HIS A 133 -8.99 20.60 -0.16
C HIS A 133 -10.33 20.37 -0.87
N LYS A 134 -10.30 19.96 -2.15
CA LYS A 134 -11.49 19.46 -2.86
C LYS A 134 -12.08 18.21 -2.20
N PHE A 135 -11.26 17.42 -1.53
CA PHE A 135 -11.65 16.15 -0.90
C PHE A 135 -11.53 16.19 0.63
N ILE A 136 -10.63 17.02 1.16
CA ILE A 136 -10.40 17.19 2.60
C ILE A 136 -10.38 18.70 2.91
N PRO A 137 -11.55 19.34 3.12
CA PRO A 137 -11.68 20.81 3.18
C PRO A 137 -10.75 21.52 4.17
N GLU A 138 -10.32 20.83 5.22
CA GLU A 138 -9.38 21.31 6.24
C GLU A 138 -8.00 21.68 5.66
N PHE A 139 -7.66 21.17 4.46
CA PHE A 139 -6.45 21.54 3.73
C PHE A 139 -6.56 22.91 3.04
N LYS A 140 -7.70 23.60 3.12
CA LYS A 140 -7.85 24.91 2.49
C LYS A 140 -7.14 25.99 3.31
N GLY A 141 -6.33 26.81 2.65
CA GLY A 141 -5.68 27.95 3.31
C GLY A 141 -4.62 27.57 4.33
N MET A 142 -3.98 26.39 4.16
CA MET A 142 -2.91 25.92 5.03
C MET A 142 -1.82 26.98 5.27
N LYS A 143 -1.31 27.00 6.49
CA LYS A 143 -0.19 27.84 6.92
C LYS A 143 1.08 26.99 7.06
N VAL A 144 2.22 27.65 6.89
CA VAL A 144 3.55 27.10 7.12
C VAL A 144 4.13 27.75 8.37
N ALA A 145 4.65 26.95 9.29
CA ALA A 145 5.34 27.43 10.47
C ALA A 145 6.81 27.74 10.12
N MET A 146 7.22 28.99 10.31
CA MET A 146 8.58 29.47 10.07
C MET A 146 9.23 29.88 11.40
N PRO A 147 10.50 29.52 11.68
CA PRO A 147 11.18 29.96 12.90
C PRO A 147 11.25 31.49 13.00
N LYS A 148 10.99 32.04 14.18
CA LYS A 148 11.30 33.45 14.45
C LYS A 148 12.81 33.68 14.55
N ASN A 149 13.26 34.84 14.09
CA ASN A 149 14.62 35.38 14.30
C ASN A 149 15.78 34.44 13.90
N GLY A 150 15.58 33.56 12.91
CA GLY A 150 16.61 32.63 12.47
C GLY A 150 16.95 31.53 13.50
N ALA A 151 16.04 31.27 14.46
CA ALA A 151 16.18 30.14 15.36
C ALA A 151 16.37 28.84 14.54
N PRO A 152 17.30 27.96 14.94
CA PRO A 152 17.58 26.74 14.19
C PRO A 152 16.31 25.88 14.09
N GLU A 153 16.01 25.40 12.88
CA GLU A 153 14.88 24.50 12.68
C GLU A 153 15.07 23.25 13.53
N PRO A 154 14.11 22.91 14.39
CA PRO A 154 14.17 21.69 15.17
C PRO A 154 14.06 20.49 14.23
N VAL A 155 15.16 19.77 14.06
CA VAL A 155 15.18 18.49 13.36
C VAL A 155 14.64 17.42 14.32
N GLY A 156 13.68 16.62 13.85
CA GLY A 156 13.12 15.48 14.59
C GLY A 156 11.75 15.72 15.24
N PRO A 157 11.13 14.66 15.80
CA PRO A 157 9.84 14.74 16.46
C PRO A 157 9.92 15.60 17.73
N PHE A 158 8.87 16.39 17.98
CA PHE A 158 8.73 17.10 19.25
C PHE A 158 8.26 16.11 20.31
N GLY A 159 9.16 15.75 21.23
CA GLY A 159 8.78 15.05 22.46
C GLY A 159 8.01 15.99 23.40
N PRO A 160 7.25 15.45 24.37
CA PRO A 160 6.42 16.23 25.29
C PRO A 160 7.21 17.24 26.14
N ASN A 161 8.52 17.04 26.30
CA ASN A 161 9.39 17.85 27.15
C ASN A 161 10.25 18.87 26.38
N ARG A 162 10.02 19.05 25.07
CA ARG A 162 10.76 20.05 24.29
C ARG A 162 10.04 21.41 24.37
N PRO A 163 10.75 22.52 24.65
CA PRO A 163 10.14 23.85 24.58
C PRO A 163 9.50 24.07 23.21
N LYS A 164 8.25 24.53 23.19
CA LYS A 164 7.58 24.89 21.94
C LYS A 164 8.36 26.04 21.28
N PRO A 165 8.80 25.89 20.03
CA PRO A 165 9.54 26.94 19.34
C PRO A 165 8.59 28.10 19.03
N GLU A 166 9.12 29.31 19.10
CA GLU A 166 8.39 30.47 18.59
C GLU A 166 8.45 30.47 17.06
N VAL A 167 7.28 30.52 16.43
CA VAL A 167 7.15 30.51 14.97
C VAL A 167 6.19 31.59 14.50
N ASP A 168 6.38 32.02 13.26
CA ASP A 168 5.37 32.75 12.50
C ASP A 168 4.60 31.80 11.59
N LEU A 169 3.28 31.96 11.54
CA LEU A 169 2.41 31.23 10.61
C LEU A 169 2.21 32.05 9.35
N VAL A 170 2.86 31.65 8.27
CA VAL A 170 2.75 32.31 6.96
C VAL A 170 1.82 31.52 6.04
N SER A 171 1.13 32.20 5.13
CA SER A 171 0.32 31.51 4.11
C SER A 171 1.20 30.61 3.25
N ALA A 172 0.74 29.39 2.95
CA ALA A 172 1.36 28.58 1.91
C ALA A 172 1.31 29.33 0.56
N SER A 173 2.38 29.25 -0.22
CA SER A 173 2.51 29.95 -1.51
C SER A 173 1.63 29.38 -2.62
N ARG A 174 1.15 28.14 -2.44
CA ARG A 174 0.20 27.44 -3.32
C ARG A 174 -0.55 26.36 -2.55
N GLU A 175 -1.61 25.86 -3.14
CA GLU A 175 -2.37 24.73 -2.59
C GLU A 175 -1.58 23.42 -2.73
N ILE A 176 -1.81 22.50 -1.78
CA ILE A 176 -1.28 21.14 -1.83
C ILE A 176 -2.10 20.33 -2.82
N THR A 177 -1.44 19.64 -3.74
CA THR A 177 -2.08 18.76 -4.73
C THR A 177 -2.00 17.28 -4.32
N VAL A 178 -2.82 16.43 -4.95
CA VAL A 178 -2.71 14.97 -4.79
C VAL A 178 -1.31 14.47 -5.14
N ARG A 179 -0.69 15.00 -6.20
CA ARG A 179 0.70 14.68 -6.57
C ARG A 179 1.67 14.95 -5.43
N ASP A 180 1.55 16.10 -4.77
CA ASP A 180 2.44 16.48 -3.68
C ASP A 180 2.40 15.49 -2.51
N LEU A 181 1.22 14.92 -2.23
CA LEU A 181 1.08 13.87 -1.21
C LEU A 181 1.80 12.59 -1.64
N LEU A 182 1.64 12.16 -2.89
CA LEU A 182 2.26 10.94 -3.42
C LEU A 182 3.78 11.06 -3.58
N THR A 183 4.30 12.27 -3.81
CA THR A 183 5.74 12.53 -4.00
C THR A 183 6.44 13.09 -2.78
N HIS A 184 5.75 13.23 -1.65
CA HIS A 184 6.30 13.82 -0.43
C HIS A 184 6.85 15.25 -0.63
N THR A 185 6.17 16.06 -1.44
CA THR A 185 6.52 17.47 -1.73
C THR A 185 5.46 18.46 -1.23
N SER A 186 4.56 18.01 -0.35
CA SER A 186 3.48 18.84 0.20
C SER A 186 3.90 19.79 1.32
N GLY A 187 5.10 19.62 1.86
CA GLY A 187 5.56 20.30 3.08
C GLY A 187 5.05 19.65 4.38
N LEU A 188 4.30 18.55 4.31
CA LEU A 188 3.91 17.78 5.50
C LEU A 188 5.07 16.91 5.99
N LEU A 189 5.29 16.92 7.30
CA LEU A 189 6.37 16.20 7.97
C LEU A 189 5.81 15.37 9.12
N SER A 190 6.45 14.23 9.40
CA SER A 190 6.21 13.50 10.65
C SER A 190 7.02 14.16 11.77
N GLY A 191 6.50 15.24 12.34
CA GLY A 191 7.22 16.13 13.26
C GLY A 191 7.45 17.52 12.65
N GLY A 192 8.48 18.24 13.11
CA GLY A 192 8.79 19.59 12.61
C GLY A 192 7.89 20.68 13.19
N LEU A 193 8.20 21.94 12.85
CA LEU A 193 7.64 23.13 13.50
C LEU A 193 6.11 23.16 13.47
N GLY A 194 5.50 22.79 12.34
CA GLY A 194 4.05 22.71 12.20
C GLY A 194 3.41 21.75 13.19
N SER A 195 4.05 20.62 13.49
CA SER A 195 3.58 19.66 14.50
C SER A 195 3.75 20.21 15.93
N ALA A 196 4.80 21.01 16.19
CA ALA A 196 5.07 21.59 17.51
C ALA A 196 4.06 22.64 17.95
N VAL A 197 3.52 23.36 16.97
CA VAL A 197 2.57 24.46 17.18
C VAL A 197 1.14 24.09 16.78
N SER A 198 0.93 22.83 16.38
CA SER A 198 -0.42 22.31 16.15
C SER A 198 -1.24 22.46 17.42
N THR A 199 -2.42 23.08 17.29
CA THR A 199 -3.43 23.16 18.35
C THR A 199 -4.40 21.99 18.31
N VAL A 200 -4.27 21.11 17.32
CA VAL A 200 -5.08 19.90 17.20
C VAL A 200 -4.48 18.84 18.12
N GLU A 201 -5.17 18.57 19.23
CA GLU A 201 -4.85 17.46 20.12
C GLU A 201 -5.44 16.16 19.57
N ARG A 202 -4.61 15.11 19.51
CA ARG A 202 -5.10 13.77 19.22
C ARG A 202 -5.87 13.22 20.42
N LYS A 203 -7.06 12.70 20.15
CA LYS A 203 -7.82 11.94 21.12
C LYS A 203 -7.37 10.47 21.13
N PRO A 204 -7.58 9.74 22.23
CA PRO A 204 -7.21 8.33 22.33
C PRO A 204 -7.88 7.42 21.29
N ASP A 205 -9.04 7.82 20.77
CA ASP A 205 -9.86 7.12 19.79
C ASP A 205 -9.66 7.59 18.34
N ASP A 206 -8.86 8.64 18.11
CA ASP A 206 -8.54 9.08 16.75
C ASP A 206 -7.80 7.97 16.01
N THR A 207 -8.33 7.55 14.86
CA THR A 207 -7.66 6.58 14.01
C THR A 207 -6.65 7.27 13.10
N LEU A 208 -5.42 6.74 13.11
CA LEU A 208 -4.12 7.29 12.67
C LEU A 208 -3.42 8.13 13.73
#